data_AF-A0A3M1ABE1-F1
#
_entry.id   AF-A0A3M1ABE1-F1
#
_cell.length_a   1.000
_cell.length_b   1.000
_cell.length_c   1.000
_cell.angle_alpha   90.00
_cell.angle_beta   90.00
_cell.angle_gamma   90.00
#
_symmetry.space_group_name_H-M   'P 1'
#
loop_
_entity.id
_entity.type
_entity.pdbx_description
1 polymer ?
#
loop_
_entity_poly.entity_id
_entity_poly.type
_entity_poly.pdbx_seq_one_letter_code
_entity_poly.pdbx_strand_id
1 'polypeptide(L)'
;MILAYPLIHFLGVNNFIAIALGAGFSLFIILLAFLANHWALSLTGKSFLRVVLGGMVVRFALVGLVLFLVWKYTRVNLYAFIGGLLGFYFVLQVFEVKFIQKYLLKKPKPSLE
;
A
#
# COMPACT_ATOMS: atom_id res chain seq x y z
N MET A 1 20.95 -21.30 -20.28
CA MET A 1 21.70 -20.24 -19.56
C MET A 1 21.39 -18.80 -20.02
N ILE A 2 20.65 -18.57 -21.12
CA ILE A 2 20.30 -17.21 -21.59
C ILE A 2 19.17 -16.54 -20.77
N LEU A 3 18.32 -17.34 -20.11
CA LEU A 3 17.22 -16.86 -19.27
C LEU A 3 17.66 -16.21 -17.94
N ALA A 4 18.90 -16.42 -17.49
CA ALA A 4 19.40 -15.87 -16.23
C ALA A 4 20.00 -14.46 -16.37
N TYR A 5 20.36 -14.04 -17.58
CA TYR A 5 21.04 -12.76 -17.85
C TYR A 5 20.22 -11.52 -17.46
N PRO A 6 18.90 -11.43 -17.76
CA PRO A 6 18.11 -10.30 -17.28
C PRO A 6 17.98 -10.30 -15.75
N LEU A 7 17.99 -11.47 -15.10
CA LEU A 7 17.85 -11.60 -13.64
C LEU A 7 19.08 -11.05 -12.90
N ILE A 8 20.28 -11.37 -13.39
CA ILE A 8 21.55 -10.97 -12.75
C ILE A 8 21.81 -9.47 -12.96
N HIS A 9 21.38 -8.90 -14.09
CA HIS A 9 21.45 -7.46 -14.34
C HIS A 9 20.34 -6.69 -13.57
N PHE A 10 19.16 -7.28 -13.36
CA PHE A 10 18.10 -6.69 -12.52
C PHE A 10 18.47 -6.71 -11.03
N LEU A 11 19.26 -7.69 -10.57
CA LEU A 11 19.74 -7.85 -9.19
C LEU A 11 21.00 -7.04 -8.84
N GLY A 12 21.32 -5.99 -9.61
CA GLY A 12 22.32 -5.01 -9.18
C GLY A 12 21.94 -4.39 -7.83
N VAL A 13 22.93 -4.17 -6.96
CA VAL A 13 22.74 -3.66 -5.57
C VAL A 13 21.86 -2.39 -5.55
N ASN A 14 22.00 -1.51 -6.55
CA ASN A 14 21.20 -0.29 -6.69
C ASN A 14 19.70 -0.57 -6.93
N ASN A 15 19.36 -1.61 -7.67
CA ASN A 15 17.96 -2.01 -7.90
C ASN A 15 17.39 -2.69 -6.66
N PHE A 16 18.19 -3.49 -5.94
CA PHE A 16 17.76 -4.09 -4.69
C PHE A 16 17.42 -3.02 -3.64
N ILE A 17 18.26 -1.99 -3.50
CA ILE A 17 17.98 -0.84 -2.63
C ILE A 17 16.71 -0.11 -3.06
N ALA A 18 16.51 0.12 -4.35
CA ALA A 18 15.29 0.75 -4.87
C ALA A 18 14.03 -0.07 -4.54
N ILE A 19 14.06 -1.39 -4.72
CA ILE A 19 12.96 -2.30 -4.38
C ILE A 19 12.70 -2.29 -2.87
N ALA A 20 13.74 -2.40 -2.05
CA ALA A 20 13.64 -2.40 -0.60
C ALA A 20 13.07 -1.08 -0.06
N LEU A 21 13.49 0.06 -0.62
CA LEU A 21 12.91 1.36 -0.29
C LEU A 21 11.44 1.44 -0.68
N GLY A 22 11.07 0.98 -1.89
CA GLY A 22 9.68 0.93 -2.33
C GLY A 22 8.82 0.07 -1.41
N ALA A 23 9.31 -1.11 -1.03
CA ALA A 23 8.65 -2.01 -0.08
C ALA A 23 8.51 -1.36 1.31
N GLY A 24 9.55 -0.67 1.80
CA GLY A 24 9.53 0.05 3.06
C GLY A 24 8.48 1.16 3.10
N PHE A 25 8.40 1.98 2.05
CA PHE A 25 7.36 3.01 1.93
C PHE A 25 5.96 2.41 1.87
N SER A 26 5.78 1.32 1.10
CA SER A 26 4.50 0.62 1.05
C SER A 26 4.07 0.11 2.43
N LEU A 27 5.01 -0.45 3.20
CA LEU A 27 4.73 -0.97 4.53
C LEU A 27 4.33 0.17 5.48
N PHE A 28 5.02 1.31 5.42
CA PHE A 28 4.66 2.49 6.20
C PHE A 28 3.25 3.00 5.88
N ILE A 29 2.88 3.11 4.60
CA ILE A 29 1.55 3.54 4.16
C ILE A 29 0.46 2.59 4.70
N ILE A 30 0.72 1.29 4.70
CA ILE A 30 -0.23 0.28 5.16
C ILE A 30 -0.33 0.22 6.69
N LEU A 31 0.75 0.50 7.42
CA LEU A 31 0.66 0.62 8.88
C LEU A 31 -0.26 1.79 9.28
N LEU A 32 -0.13 2.93 8.60
CA LEU A 32 -1.04 4.07 8.79
C LEU A 32 -2.48 3.70 8.43
N ALA A 33 -2.66 2.96 7.34
CA ALA A 33 -3.94 2.43 6.91
C ALA A 33 -4.59 1.54 7.98
N PHE A 34 -3.83 0.60 8.52
CA PHE A 34 -4.28 -0.33 9.54
C PHE A 34 -4.71 0.42 10.81
N LEU A 35 -3.93 1.40 11.25
CA LEU A 35 -4.24 2.20 12.43
C LEU A 35 -5.52 3.03 12.23
N ALA A 36 -5.65 3.68 11.08
CA ALA A 36 -6.85 4.44 10.71
C ALA A 36 -8.09 3.54 10.64
N ASN A 37 -7.97 2.35 10.06
CA ASN A 37 -9.07 1.39 9.99
C ASN A 37 -9.43 0.85 11.36
N HIS A 38 -8.44 0.51 12.19
CA HIS A 38 -8.67 0.01 13.54
C HIS A 38 -9.45 1.04 14.37
N TRP A 39 -9.07 2.32 14.27
CA TRP A 39 -9.85 3.41 14.85
C TRP A 39 -11.25 3.51 14.23
N ALA A 40 -11.37 3.38 12.90
CA ALA A 40 -12.66 3.43 12.20
C ALA A 40 -13.63 2.32 12.64
N LEU A 41 -13.14 1.15 13.09
CA LEU A 41 -14.00 0.05 13.56
C LEU A 41 -14.86 0.43 14.78
N SER A 42 -14.39 1.41 15.57
CA SER A 42 -15.13 1.98 16.71
C SER A 42 -16.25 2.95 16.30
N LEU A 43 -16.28 3.38 15.04
CA LEU A 43 -17.23 4.34 14.52
C LEU A 43 -18.50 3.67 13.97
N THR A 44 -19.58 4.44 13.84
CA THR A 44 -20.84 4.03 13.21
C THR A 44 -20.68 3.82 11.70
N GLY A 45 -21.55 3.01 11.09
CA GLY A 45 -21.37 2.52 9.70
C GLY A 45 -21.11 3.61 8.64
N LYS A 46 -21.81 4.75 8.70
CA LYS A 46 -21.59 5.87 7.76
C LYS A 46 -20.22 6.53 7.94
N SER A 47 -19.78 6.72 9.19
CA SER A 47 -18.47 7.29 9.53
C SER A 47 -17.33 6.32 9.22
N PHE A 48 -17.53 5.02 9.46
CA PHE A 48 -16.60 3.97 9.07
C PHE A 48 -16.30 4.02 7.56
N LEU A 49 -17.34 4.03 6.72
CA LEU A 49 -17.17 4.05 5.27
C LEU A 49 -16.45 5.32 4.80
N ARG A 50 -16.76 6.47 5.40
CA ARG A 50 -16.09 7.74 5.10
C ARG A 50 -14.60 7.70 5.44
N VAL A 51 -14.22 7.13 6.57
CA VAL A 51 -12.81 7.00 6.97
C VAL A 51 -12.07 6.01 6.08
N VAL A 52 -12.69 4.87 5.72
CA VAL A 52 -12.05 3.88 4.83
C VAL A 52 -11.86 4.43 3.42
N LEU A 53 -12.92 5.00 2.81
CA LEU A 53 -12.84 5.56 1.46
C LEU A 53 -11.94 6.81 1.41
N GLY A 54 -12.07 7.70 2.40
CA GLY A 54 -11.19 8.86 2.53
C GLY A 54 -9.73 8.44 2.73
N GLY A 55 -9.49 7.40 3.53
CA GLY A 55 -8.18 6.78 3.72
C GLY A 55 -7.59 6.26 2.41
N MET A 56 -8.39 5.62 1.54
CA MET A 56 -7.90 5.18 0.23
C MET A 56 -7.45 6.36 -0.64
N VAL A 57 -8.23 7.44 -0.71
CA VAL A 57 -7.86 8.64 -1.50
C VAL A 57 -6.55 9.24 -0.99
N VAL A 58 -6.41 9.39 0.33
CA VAL A 58 -5.17 9.90 0.94
C VAL A 58 -3.97 9.00 0.63
N ARG A 59 -4.14 7.68 0.63
CA ARG A 59 -3.06 6.74 0.28
C ARG A 59 -2.66 6.84 -1.18
N PHE A 60 -3.62 6.95 -2.11
CA PHE A 60 -3.29 7.18 -3.52
C PHE A 60 -2.52 8.49 -3.72
N ALA A 61 -2.92 9.57 -3.02
CA ALA A 61 -2.18 10.83 -3.03
C ALA A 61 -0.77 10.66 -2.45
N LEU A 62 -0.61 9.92 -1.35
CA LEU A 62 0.68 9.59 -0.73
C LEU A 62 1.59 8.78 -1.66
N VAL A 63 1.07 7.74 -2.31
CA VAL A 63 1.81 6.95 -3.29
C VAL A 63 2.29 7.84 -4.44
N GLY A 64 1.41 8.69 -4.98
CA GLY A 64 1.76 9.64 -6.03
C GLY A 64 2.82 10.65 -5.57
N LEU A 65 2.70 11.18 -4.35
CA LEU A 65 3.67 12.09 -3.75
C LEU A 65 5.04 11.43 -3.58
N VAL A 66 5.08 10.20 -3.05
CA VAL A 66 6.32 9.43 -2.87
C VAL A 66 6.99 9.17 -4.23
N LEU A 67 6.22 8.78 -5.25
CA LEU A 67 6.74 8.60 -6.60
C LEU A 67 7.31 9.90 -7.17
N PHE A 68 6.63 11.03 -6.99
CA PHE A 68 7.11 12.34 -7.42
C PHE A 68 8.40 12.76 -6.70
N LEU A 69 8.47 12.56 -5.37
CA LEU A 69 9.65 12.88 -4.58
C LEU A 69 10.85 12.02 -4.99
N VAL A 70 10.65 10.71 -5.16
CA VAL A 70 11.73 9.80 -5.59
C VAL A 70 12.21 10.13 -7.00
N TRP A 71 11.30 10.44 -7.92
CA TRP A 71 11.66 10.86 -9.27
C TRP A 71 12.46 12.17 -9.28
N LYS A 72 12.11 13.14 -8.44
CA LYS A 72 12.76 14.46 -8.43
C LYS A 72 14.06 14.51 -7.63
N TYR A 73 14.14 13.81 -6.51
CA TYR A 73 15.26 13.95 -5.55
C TYR A 73 16.22 12.77 -5.55
N THR A 74 15.84 11.62 -6.11
CA THR A 74 16.64 10.40 -5.99
C THR A 74 17.09 9.89 -7.36
N ARG A 75 18.34 9.48 -7.49
CA ARG A 75 18.88 8.85 -8.70
C ARG A 75 18.65 7.33 -8.77
N VAL A 76 17.75 6.80 -7.93
CA VAL A 76 17.44 5.36 -7.93
C VAL A 76 16.70 4.98 -9.20
N ASN A 77 16.83 3.70 -9.58
CA ASN A 77 16.08 3.14 -10.68
C ASN A 77 14.58 3.19 -10.38
N LEU A 78 13.89 4.12 -11.03
CA LEU A 78 12.47 4.39 -10.81
C LEU A 78 11.60 3.17 -11.10
N TYR A 79 11.95 2.37 -12.12
CA TYR A 79 11.19 1.16 -12.47
C TYR A 79 11.27 0.09 -11.37
N ALA A 80 12.46 -0.11 -10.81
CA ALA A 80 12.67 -1.04 -9.70
C ALA A 80 11.94 -0.56 -8.43
N PHE A 81 11.98 0.75 -8.15
CA PHE A 81 11.25 1.36 -7.04
C PHE A 81 9.73 1.21 -7.20
N ILE A 82 9.18 1.51 -8.37
CA ILE A 82 7.75 1.35 -8.69
C ILE A 82 7.34 -0.11 -8.52
N GLY A 83 8.14 -1.05 -9.02
CA GLY A 83 7.90 -2.49 -8.88
C GLY A 83 7.80 -2.92 -7.42
N GLY A 84 8.74 -2.47 -6.58
CA GLY A 84 8.71 -2.72 -5.14
C GLY A 84 7.52 -2.05 -4.45
N LEU A 85 7.31 -0.76 -4.71
CA LEU A 85 6.24 0.03 -4.09
C LEU A 85 4.85 -0.52 -4.44
N LEU A 86 4.51 -0.60 -5.73
CA LEU A 86 3.19 -1.05 -6.16
C LEU A 86 3.00 -2.54 -5.88
N GLY A 87 4.02 -3.38 -6.09
CA GLY A 87 3.94 -4.80 -5.83
C GLY A 87 3.58 -5.10 -4.38
N PHE A 88 4.32 -4.53 -3.42
CA PHE A 88 4.00 -4.67 -2.00
C PHE A 88 2.70 -3.98 -1.63
N TYR A 89 2.42 -2.80 -2.20
CA TYR A 89 1.21 -2.04 -1.90
C TYR A 89 -0.04 -2.83 -2.27
N PHE A 90 -0.10 -3.42 -3.46
CA PHE A 90 -1.23 -4.24 -3.88
C PHE A 90 -1.43 -5.46 -3.00
N VAL A 91 -0.35 -6.20 -2.69
CA VAL A 91 -0.42 -7.38 -1.82
C VAL A 91 -1.00 -6.99 -0.45
N LEU A 92 -0.46 -5.94 0.17
CA LEU A 92 -0.89 -5.47 1.48
C LEU A 92 -2.31 -4.88 1.45
N GLN A 93 -2.68 -4.16 0.39
CA GLN A 93 -4.02 -3.63 0.18
C GLN A 93 -5.07 -4.76 0.12
N VAL A 94 -4.74 -5.89 -0.53
CA VAL A 94 -5.63 -7.06 -0.55
C VAL A 94 -5.83 -7.64 0.86
N PHE A 95 -4.76 -7.71 1.67
CA PHE A 95 -4.88 -8.14 3.07
C PHE A 95 -5.77 -7.20 3.88
N GLU A 96 -5.63 -5.89 3.70
CA GLU A 96 -6.42 -4.88 4.37
C GLU A 96 -7.92 -4.99 4.02
N VAL A 97 -8.26 -5.13 2.74
CA VAL A 97 -9.64 -5.30 2.28
C VAL A 97 -10.26 -6.58 2.85
N LYS A 98 -9.51 -7.70 2.83
CA LYS A 98 -9.96 -8.96 3.44
C LYS A 98 -10.19 -8.82 4.94
N PHE A 99 -9.32 -8.09 5.64
CA PHE A 99 -9.47 -7.82 7.07
C PHE A 99 -10.75 -7.03 7.37
N ILE A 100 -11.02 -5.96 6.61
CA ILE A 100 -12.25 -5.17 6.72
C ILE A 100 -13.49 -6.04 6.43
N GLN A 101 -13.49 -6.80 5.34
CA GLN A 101 -14.61 -7.66 4.97
C GLN A 101 -14.94 -8.67 6.07
N LYS A 102 -13.91 -9.34 6.62
CA LYS A 102 -14.08 -10.30 7.73
C LYS A 102 -14.73 -9.64 8.95
N TYR A 103 -14.43 -8.37 9.20
CA TYR A 103 -15.01 -7.64 10.32
C TYR A 103 -16.44 -7.17 10.04
N LEU A 104 -16.73 -6.69 8.83
CA LEU A 104 -18.08 -6.29 8.42
C LEU A 104 -19.06 -7.46 8.43
N LEU A 105 -18.63 -8.66 8.00
CA LEU A 105 -19.46 -9.88 8.06
C LEU A 105 -19.76 -10.35 9.49
N LYS A 106 -18.96 -9.94 10.48
CA LYS A 106 -19.16 -10.27 11.90
C LYS A 106 -20.09 -9.31 12.64
N LYS A 107 -20.34 -8.10 12.12
CA LYS A 107 -21.31 -7.18 12.73
C LYS A 107 -22.72 -7.55 12.25
N PRO A 108 -23.70 -7.81 13.15
CA PRO A 108 -25.10 -7.98 12.74
C PRO A 108 -25.55 -6.71 12.01
N LYS A 109 -26.36 -6.88 10.94
CA LYS A 109 -26.88 -5.79 10.11
C LYS A 109 -27.39 -4.66 11.01
N PRO A 110 -26.96 -3.40 10.83
CA PRO A 110 -27.66 -2.29 11.43
C PRO A 110 -29.08 -2.32 10.86
N SER A 111 -30.06 -2.50 11.75
CA SER A 111 -31.46 -2.30 11.44
C SER A 111 -31.60 -0.90 10.85
N LEU A 112 -31.97 -0.86 9.57
CA LEU A 112 -32.50 0.34 8.94
C LEU A 112 -33.92 0.48 9.49
N GLU A 113 -34.05 1.10 10.65
CA GLU A 113 -35.29 1.72 11.12
C GLU A 113 -35.29 3.20 10.71
#